data_AF-A0A955ZHL5-F1
#
_entry.id   AF-A0A955ZHL5-F1
#
_cell.length_a   1.000
_cell.length_b   1.000
_cell.length_c   1.000
_cell.angle_alpha   90.00
_cell.angle_beta   90.00
_cell.angle_gamma   90.00
#
_symmetry.space_group_name_H-M   'P 1'
#
loop_
_entity.id
_entity.type
_entity.pdbx_description
1 polymer ?
#
loop_
_entity_poly.entity_id
_entity_poly.type
_entity_poly.pdbx_seq_one_letter_code
_entity_poly.pdbx_strand_id
1 'polypeptide(L)'
;MTYRTARRTLAALVCVGMISGCATPEEKALAKDRVALMGAQAKMADEHKNCSELTGAIMDWEKANADKIKDVNTRWQALSKSKRNSLMKPHKSESNQYFKAMIGPLVRCGTVWPVK
;
A
#
# COMPACT_ATOMS: atom_id res chain seq x y z
N MET A 1 -55.02 33.35 -9.13
CA MET A 1 -55.22 32.32 -8.08
C MET A 1 -54.92 30.99 -8.77
N THR A 2 -53.91 30.18 -8.43
CA THR A 2 -53.47 29.77 -7.09
C THR A 2 -52.01 29.31 -7.17
N TYR A 3 -51.09 30.03 -6.52
CA TYR A 3 -49.72 29.62 -6.26
C TYR A 3 -49.72 28.70 -5.03
N ARG A 4 -49.42 27.41 -5.16
CA ARG A 4 -49.16 26.53 -3.99
C ARG A 4 -48.64 25.15 -4.40
N THR A 5 -47.31 24.99 -4.39
CA THR A 5 -46.59 23.80 -3.89
C THR A 5 -45.12 24.17 -3.86
N ALA A 6 -44.68 24.84 -2.80
CA ALA A 6 -43.99 24.17 -1.68
C ALA A 6 -42.64 23.60 -2.16
N ARG A 7 -41.55 24.38 -2.08
CA ARG A 7 -40.68 24.38 -0.88
C ARG A 7 -40.66 22.99 -0.24
N ARG A 8 -39.75 22.11 -0.67
CA ARG A 8 -39.08 21.04 0.12
C ARG A 8 -38.39 20.03 -0.78
N THR A 9 -37.28 20.44 -1.38
CA THR A 9 -36.16 19.54 -1.65
C THR A 9 -34.92 20.38 -1.38
N LEU A 10 -34.62 20.55 -0.09
CA LEU A 10 -33.50 19.84 0.52
C LEU A 10 -32.26 20.02 -0.37
N ALA A 11 -31.46 21.06 -0.20
CA ALA A 11 -30.48 21.13 0.89
C ALA A 11 -29.69 19.81 1.10
N ALA A 12 -29.48 19.02 0.04
CA ALA A 12 -28.57 17.87 0.02
C ALA A 12 -27.27 18.18 -0.75
N LEU A 13 -26.87 19.46 -0.76
CA LEU A 13 -25.67 19.96 -1.44
C LEU A 13 -24.73 20.66 -0.46
N VAL A 14 -24.71 20.19 0.79
CA VAL A 14 -23.84 20.69 1.86
C VAL A 14 -23.29 19.49 2.64
N CYS A 15 -22.40 18.71 2.03
CA CYS A 15 -21.53 17.75 2.71
C CYS A 15 -20.29 17.34 1.88
N VAL A 16 -19.98 18.06 0.80
CA VAL A 16 -18.71 17.89 0.07
C VAL A 16 -17.80 19.01 0.52
N GLY A 17 -17.06 18.82 1.62
CA GLY A 17 -16.11 19.88 2.00
C GLY A 17 -15.30 19.75 3.27
N MET A 18 -15.59 18.81 4.18
CA MET A 18 -14.80 18.67 5.42
C MET A 18 -14.63 17.20 5.85
N ILE A 19 -14.02 16.38 5.01
CA ILE A 19 -13.40 15.11 5.44
C ILE A 19 -11.89 15.21 5.21
N SER A 20 -11.26 16.27 5.71
CA SER A 20 -9.80 16.40 5.74
C SER A 20 -9.24 15.70 6.98
N GLY A 21 -9.47 14.38 7.10
CA GLY A 21 -8.96 13.64 8.26
C GLY A 21 -9.07 12.12 8.20
N CYS A 22 -10.09 11.58 7.52
CA CYS A 22 -10.29 10.13 7.45
C CYS A 22 -9.80 9.59 6.09
N ALA A 23 -8.92 8.59 6.14
CA ALA A 23 -8.57 7.81 4.96
C ALA A 23 -9.82 7.21 4.32
N THR A 24 -9.96 7.34 3.00
CA THR A 24 -11.06 6.72 2.27
C THR A 24 -10.94 5.19 2.37
N PRO A 25 -12.05 4.44 2.21
CA PRO A 25 -11.99 2.98 2.16
C PRO A 25 -10.98 2.47 1.11
N GLU A 26 -10.90 3.12 -0.05
CA GLU A 26 -9.95 2.79 -1.11
C GLU A 26 -8.49 3.02 -0.71
N GLU A 27 -8.19 4.12 -0.01
CA GLU A 27 -6.84 4.40 0.50
C GLU A 27 -6.41 3.39 1.56
N LYS A 28 -7.36 2.94 2.41
CA LYS A 28 -7.10 1.87 3.37
C LYS A 28 -6.86 0.53 2.69
N ALA A 29 -7.62 0.22 1.64
CA ALA A 29 -7.41 -0.98 0.83
C ALA A 29 -6.03 -0.95 0.16
N LEU A 30 -5.66 0.19 -0.43
CA LEU A 30 -4.34 0.39 -1.03
C LEU A 30 -3.20 0.23 -0.02
N ALA A 31 -3.37 0.73 1.22
CA ALA A 31 -2.39 0.53 2.28
C ALA A 31 -2.24 -0.95 2.65
N LYS A 32 -3.34 -1.70 2.74
CA LYS A 32 -3.31 -3.15 2.97
C LYS A 32 -2.62 -3.89 1.82
N ASP A 33 -2.94 -3.56 0.58
CA ASP A 33 -2.29 -4.16 -0.59
C ASP A 33 -0.79 -3.87 -0.59
N ARG A 34 -0.39 -2.65 -0.23
CA ARG A 34 1.02 -2.28 -0.10
C ARG A 34 1.74 -3.12 0.96
N VAL A 35 1.13 -3.26 2.13
CA VAL A 35 1.67 -4.06 3.24
C VAL A 35 1.73 -5.54 2.86
N ALA A 36 0.72 -6.07 2.18
CA ALA A 36 0.70 -7.45 1.70
C ALA A 36 1.82 -7.74 0.70
N LEU A 37 2.10 -6.81 -0.23
CA LEU A 37 3.25 -6.94 -1.14
C LEU A 37 4.59 -6.95 -0.39
N MET A 38 4.74 -6.08 0.62
CA MET A 38 5.94 -6.08 1.48
C MET A 38 6.08 -7.39 2.28
N GLY A 39 4.96 -7.92 2.78
CA GLY A 39 4.92 -9.17 3.53
C GLY A 39 5.27 -10.39 2.67
N ALA A 40 4.75 -10.45 1.45
CA ALA A 40 5.12 -11.49 0.49
C ALA A 40 6.62 -11.47 0.16
N GLN A 41 7.18 -10.28 -0.07
CA GLN A 41 8.62 -10.13 -0.30
C GLN A 41 9.46 -10.54 0.91
N ALA A 42 9.06 -10.08 2.10
CA ALA A 42 9.73 -10.45 3.36
C ALA A 42 9.66 -11.95 3.65
N LYS A 43 8.54 -12.60 3.31
CA LYS A 43 8.38 -14.05 3.47
C LYS A 43 9.36 -14.83 2.60
N MET A 44 9.51 -14.46 1.33
CA MET A 44 10.54 -15.06 0.46
C MET A 44 11.95 -14.84 1.02
N ALA A 45 12.21 -13.64 1.55
CA ALA A 45 13.48 -13.30 2.19
C ALA A 45 13.84 -14.23 3.36
N ASP A 46 12.84 -14.62 4.15
CA ASP A 46 12.99 -15.52 5.29
C ASP A 46 13.12 -17.00 4.87
N GLU A 47 12.34 -17.41 3.87
CA GLU A 47 12.28 -18.81 3.40
C GLU A 47 13.53 -19.24 2.62
N HIS A 48 14.19 -18.31 1.91
CA HIS A 48 15.35 -18.64 1.08
C HIS A 48 16.67 -18.19 1.71
N LYS A 49 17.46 -19.16 2.21
CA LYS A 49 18.79 -18.87 2.79
C LYS A 49 19.90 -18.74 1.75
N ASN A 50 19.73 -19.31 0.57
CA ASN A 50 20.65 -19.18 -0.56
C ASN A 50 20.31 -17.91 -1.35
N CYS A 51 21.31 -17.07 -1.62
CA CYS A 51 21.11 -15.80 -2.33
C CYS A 51 20.68 -15.96 -3.80
N SER A 52 21.13 -17.00 -4.48
CA SER A 52 20.73 -17.29 -5.86
C SER A 52 19.26 -17.72 -5.93
N GLU A 53 18.86 -18.61 -5.02
CA GLU A 53 17.46 -19.09 -4.94
C GLU A 53 16.52 -17.95 -4.55
N LEU A 54 16.93 -17.12 -3.59
CA LEU A 54 16.17 -15.95 -3.16
C LEU A 54 15.97 -14.93 -4.28
N THR A 55 17.05 -14.65 -5.04
CA THR A 55 16.98 -13.72 -6.18
C THR A 55 16.04 -14.28 -7.25
N GLY A 56 16.15 -15.57 -7.58
CA GLY A 56 15.24 -16.24 -8.50
C GLY A 56 13.78 -16.18 -8.04
N ALA A 57 13.51 -16.53 -6.78
CA ALA A 57 12.17 -16.53 -6.21
C ALA A 57 11.52 -15.13 -6.22
N ILE A 58 12.29 -14.09 -5.86
CA ILE A 58 11.80 -12.71 -5.91
C ILE A 58 11.52 -12.28 -7.35
N MET A 59 12.43 -12.58 -8.29
CA MET A 59 12.23 -12.23 -9.70
C MET A 59 11.01 -12.93 -10.29
N ASP A 60 10.82 -14.21 -10.00
CA ASP A 60 9.66 -14.98 -10.47
C ASP A 60 8.36 -14.45 -9.85
N TRP A 61 8.37 -14.12 -8.56
CA TRP A 61 7.24 -13.49 -7.89
C TRP A 61 6.93 -12.10 -8.45
N GLU A 62 7.94 -11.25 -8.64
CA GLU A 62 7.78 -9.91 -9.22
C GLU A 62 7.21 -9.99 -10.62
N LYS A 63 7.68 -10.94 -11.44
CA LYS A 63 7.17 -11.17 -12.79
C LYS A 63 5.72 -11.64 -12.77
N ALA A 64 5.39 -12.58 -11.88
CA ALA A 64 4.02 -13.09 -11.72
C ALA A 64 3.05 -12.03 -11.18
N ASN A 65 3.55 -11.04 -10.44
CA ASN A 65 2.75 -9.99 -9.80
C ASN A 65 2.97 -8.60 -10.41
N ALA A 66 3.59 -8.51 -11.59
CA ALA A 66 4.11 -7.26 -12.15
C ALA A 66 3.02 -6.17 -12.25
N ASP A 67 1.84 -6.53 -12.75
CA ASP A 67 0.73 -5.58 -12.91
C ASP A 67 0.21 -5.09 -11.56
N LYS A 68 0.07 -5.98 -10.59
CA LYS A 68 -0.38 -5.63 -9.23
C LYS A 68 0.64 -4.75 -8.52
N ILE A 69 1.93 -5.09 -8.60
CA ILE A 69 3.02 -4.30 -8.02
C ILE A 69 3.03 -2.90 -8.65
N LYS A 70 2.90 -2.82 -9.98
CA LYS A 70 2.85 -1.56 -10.71
C LYS A 70 1.65 -0.72 -10.30
N ASP A 71 0.44 -1.26 -10.31
CA ASP A 71 -0.79 -0.53 -9.92
C ASP A 71 -0.68 0.03 -8.49
N VAL A 72 -0.34 -0.85 -7.54
CA VAL A 72 -0.23 -0.48 -6.13
C VAL A 72 0.86 0.59 -5.95
N ASN A 73 2.03 0.43 -6.58
CA ASN A 73 3.11 1.42 -6.48
C ASN A 73 2.71 2.76 -7.09
N THR A 74 2.10 2.77 -8.28
CA THR A 74 1.66 4.00 -8.95
C THR A 74 0.65 4.76 -8.09
N ARG A 75 -0.39 4.07 -7.61
CA ARG A 75 -1.41 4.68 -6.75
C ARG A 75 -0.83 5.12 -5.40
N TRP A 76 0.10 4.35 -4.83
CA TRP A 76 0.78 4.70 -3.59
C TRP A 76 1.67 5.93 -3.75
N GLN A 77 2.41 6.04 -4.84
CA GLN A 77 3.29 7.18 -5.13
C GLN A 77 2.51 8.47 -5.44
N ALA A 78 1.29 8.35 -5.96
CA ALA A 78 0.39 9.49 -6.14
C ALA A 78 -0.05 10.13 -4.80
N LEU A 79 0.05 9.40 -3.68
CA LEU A 79 -0.25 9.94 -2.35
C LEU A 79 0.90 10.79 -1.80
N SER A 80 0.55 11.90 -1.15
CA SER A 80 1.51 12.72 -0.42
C SER A 80 2.25 11.92 0.66
N LYS A 81 3.49 12.32 0.99
CA LYS A 81 4.28 11.65 2.03
C LYS A 81 3.54 11.61 3.38
N SER A 82 2.89 12.71 3.77
CA SER A 82 2.08 12.78 5.00
C SER A 82 0.94 11.76 4.99
N LYS A 83 0.25 11.64 3.85
CA LYS A 83 -0.86 10.69 3.69
C LYS A 83 -0.39 9.24 3.76
N ARG A 84 0.69 8.89 3.06
CA ARG A 84 1.32 7.56 3.16
C ARG A 84 1.71 7.22 4.59
N ASN A 85 2.32 8.16 5.31
CA ASN A 85 2.70 7.96 6.72
C ASN A 85 1.47 7.74 7.62
N SER A 86 0.39 8.49 7.42
CA SER A 86 -0.87 8.31 8.14
C SER A 86 -1.48 6.93 7.88
N LEU A 87 -1.50 6.49 6.63
CA LEU A 87 -2.02 5.18 6.21
C LEU A 87 -1.16 4.01 6.70
N MET A 88 0.16 4.17 6.79
CA MET A 88 1.07 3.14 7.31
C MET A 88 1.12 3.08 8.83
N LYS A 89 0.67 4.12 9.55
CA LYS A 89 0.73 4.19 11.02
C LYS A 89 0.10 2.95 11.70
N PRO A 90 -1.10 2.46 11.28
CA PRO A 90 -1.69 1.24 11.84
C PRO A 90 -0.88 -0.03 11.52
N HIS A 91 -0.15 -0.04 10.42
CA HIS A 91 0.64 -1.18 9.93
C HIS A 91 2.12 -1.10 10.33
N LYS A 92 2.49 -0.16 11.20
CA LYS A 92 3.91 0.09 11.52
C LYS A 92 4.61 -1.13 12.12
N SER A 93 3.93 -1.88 12.99
CA SER A 93 4.51 -3.09 13.62
C SER A 93 4.80 -4.17 12.58
N GLU A 94 3.80 -4.47 11.75
CA GLU A 94 3.87 -5.46 10.66
C GLU A 94 4.93 -5.06 9.62
N SER A 95 4.89 -3.82 9.16
CA SER A 95 5.89 -3.28 8.23
C SER A 95 7.31 -3.34 8.81
N ASN A 96 7.48 -3.03 10.10
CA ASN A 96 8.79 -3.14 10.76
C ASN A 96 9.29 -4.59 10.84
N GLN A 97 8.39 -5.56 11.06
CA GLN A 97 8.75 -6.97 11.02
C GLN A 97 9.25 -7.37 9.64
N TYR A 98 8.57 -6.93 8.58
CA TYR A 98 8.99 -7.17 7.19
C TYR A 98 10.34 -6.53 6.88
N PHE A 99 10.57 -5.29 7.32
CA PHE A 99 11.89 -4.67 7.18
C PHE A 99 12.99 -5.47 7.88
N LYS A 100 12.75 -5.95 9.10
CA LYS A 100 13.73 -6.81 9.80
C LYS A 100 14.01 -8.11 9.05
N ALA A 101 12.96 -8.76 8.53
CA ALA A 101 13.10 -9.98 7.74
C ALA A 101 13.89 -9.74 6.45
N MET A 102 13.83 -8.54 5.87
CA MET A 102 14.62 -8.19 4.68
C MET A 102 16.06 -7.76 5.00
N ILE A 103 16.36 -7.24 6.20
CA ILE A 103 17.73 -6.79 6.57
C ILE A 103 18.73 -7.95 6.56
N GLY A 104 18.39 -9.10 7.15
CA GLY A 104 19.31 -10.25 7.21
C GLY A 104 19.75 -10.71 5.81
N PRO A 105 18.80 -10.94 4.89
CA PRO A 105 19.08 -11.25 3.49
C PRO A 105 19.82 -10.14 2.74
N LEU A 106 19.52 -8.85 2.98
CA LEU A 106 20.29 -7.74 2.41
C LEU A 106 21.76 -7.76 2.84
N VAL A 107 22.04 -8.03 4.12
CA VAL A 107 23.41 -8.14 4.63
C VAL A 107 24.12 -9.38 4.07
N ARG A 108 23.41 -10.52 3.98
CA ARG A 108 23.97 -11.79 3.50
C ARG A 108 24.23 -11.79 1.99
N CYS A 109 23.30 -11.22 1.21
CA CYS A 109 23.31 -11.29 -0.24
C CYS A 109 23.83 -10.00 -0.91
N GLY A 110 24.13 -8.96 -0.14
CA GLY A 110 24.70 -7.71 -0.62
C GLY A 110 23.86 -7.05 -1.72
N THR A 111 24.53 -6.52 -2.75
CA THR A 111 23.92 -5.82 -3.90
C THR A 111 23.25 -6.75 -4.92
N VAL A 112 23.25 -8.08 -4.70
CA VAL A 112 22.58 -9.03 -5.59
C VAL A 112 21.05 -8.87 -5.50
N TRP A 113 20.56 -8.23 -4.43
CA TRP A 113 19.15 -7.90 -4.28
C TRP A 113 18.73 -6.78 -5.25
N PRO A 114 17.74 -6.99 -6.13
CA PRO A 114 17.19 -5.92 -6.96
C PRO A 114 16.35 -4.99 -6.07
N VAL A 115 16.98 -3.96 -5.49
CA VAL A 115 16.24 -2.82 -4.93
C VAL A 115 16.01 -1.84 -6.08
N LYS A 116 14.86 -1.93 -6.74
CA LYS A 116 14.40 -0.90 -7.70
C LYS A 116 13.64 0.22 -6.98
#